data_AF-A0A9D6TI78-F1
#
_entry.id   AF-A0A9D6TI78-F1
#
_cell.length_a   1.000
_cell.length_b   1.000
_cell.length_c   1.000
_cell.angle_alpha   90.00
_cell.angle_beta   90.00
_cell.angle_gamma   90.00
#
_symmetry.space_group_name_H-M   'P 1'
#
loop_
_entity.id
_entity.type
_entity.pdbx_description
1 polymer ?
#
loop_
_entity_poly.entity_id
_entity_poly.type
_entity_poly.pdbx_seq_one_letter_code
_entity_poly.pdbx_strand_id
1 'polypeptide(L)' 'MKLLVDAQLPRRLAHALAAAGHDAVHVFTLPAGNRTPDDALTAVAVQETRIVVTKDADFVELSRTAITIHV' A
#
# COMPACT_ATOMS: atom_id res chain seq x y z
N MET A 1 -12.10 0.21 -5.36
CA MET A 1 -11.04 -0.80 -5.06
C MET A 1 -10.32 -0.38 -3.78
N LYS A 2 -9.76 -1.32 -3.01
CA LYS A 2 -8.96 -0.99 -1.83
C LYS A 2 -7.47 -0.92 -2.19
N LEU A 3 -6.85 0.22 -1.93
CA LEU A 3 -5.47 0.54 -2.29
C LEU A 3 -4.69 0.86 -1.01
N LEU A 4 -3.45 0.39 -0.96
CA LEU A 4 -2.49 0.66 0.11
C LEU A 4 -1.25 1.30 -0.51
N VAL A 5 -1.04 2.58 -0.22
CA VAL A 5 0.06 3.38 -0.77
C VAL A 5 1.26 3.27 0.15
N ASP A 6 2.38 2.84 -0.43
CA ASP A 6 3.67 2.66 0.24
C ASP A 6 4.18 3.96 0.90
N ALA A 7 4.95 3.82 1.98
CA ALA A 7 5.67 4.89 2.67
C ALA A 7 6.54 5.75 1.74
N GLN A 8 7.10 5.16 0.69
CA GLN A 8 7.95 5.86 -0.28
C GLN A 8 7.19 6.79 -1.22
N LEU A 9 5.88 6.55 -1.38
CA LEU A 9 5.04 7.38 -2.20
C LEU A 9 4.49 8.56 -1.39
N PRO A 10 4.08 9.66 -2.05
CA PRO A 10 3.52 10.81 -1.35
C PRO A 10 2.11 10.53 -0.81
N ARG A 11 1.78 11.02 0.39
CA ARG A 11 0.41 11.00 0.96
C ARG A 11 -0.67 11.56 0.03
N ARG A 12 -0.30 12.59 -0.75
CA ARG A 12 -1.18 13.18 -1.78
C ARG A 12 -1.66 12.17 -2.83
N LEU A 13 -0.90 11.10 -3.11
CA LEU A 13 -1.33 10.04 -4.01
C LEU A 13 -2.52 9.26 -3.45
N ALA A 14 -2.45 8.88 -2.16
CA ALA A 14 -3.58 8.23 -1.49
C ALA A 14 -4.83 9.14 -1.50
N HIS A 15 -4.65 10.44 -1.25
CA HIS A 15 -5.75 11.40 -1.35
C HIS A 15 -6.33 11.53 -2.77
N ALA A 16 -5.48 11.55 -3.79
CA ALA A 16 -5.93 11.62 -5.19
C ALA A 16 -6.72 10.35 -5.58
N LEU A 17 -6.24 9.17 -5.17
CA LEU A 17 -6.93 7.90 -5.39
C LEU A 17 -8.27 7.84 -4.63
N ALA A 18 -8.31 8.38 -3.41
CA ALA A 18 -9.55 8.51 -2.65
C ALA A 18 -10.54 9.46 -3.33
N ALA A 19 -10.07 10.61 -3.82
CA ALA A 19 -10.88 11.56 -4.59
C ALA A 19 -11.41 10.97 -5.89
N ALA A 20 -10.71 10.00 -6.49
CA ALA A 20 -11.16 9.24 -7.65
C ALA A 20 -12.16 8.11 -7.31
N GLY A 21 -12.55 7.95 -6.04
CA GLY A 21 -13.55 6.96 -5.60
C GLY A 21 -12.99 5.62 -5.15
N HIS A 22 -11.69 5.52 -4.88
CA HIS A 22 -11.08 4.30 -4.33
C HIS A 22 -10.94 4.39 -2.79
N ASP A 23 -10.95 3.25 -2.10
CA ASP A 23 -10.58 3.16 -0.69
C ASP A 23 -9.05 3.11 -0.62
N ALA A 24 -8.42 4.29 -0.65
CA ALA A 24 -6.97 4.42 -0.67
C ALA A 24 -6.45 4.93 0.68
N VAL A 25 -5.57 4.14 1.29
CA VAL A 25 -4.92 4.50 2.56
C VAL A 25 -3.42 4.49 2.38
N HIS A 26 -2.72 5.34 3.12
CA HIS A 26 -1.26 5.36 3.13
C HIS A 26 -0.73 4.50 4.27
N VAL A 27 0.46 3.91 4.10
CA VAL A 27 1.16 3.19 5.18
C VAL A 27 1.25 3.99 6.48
N PHE A 28 1.50 5.30 6.40
CA PHE A 28 1.61 6.18 7.57
C PHE A 28 0.31 6.38 8.35
N THR A 29 -0.84 6.10 7.74
CA THR A 29 -2.14 6.16 8.41
C THR A 29 -2.51 4.86 9.13
N LEU A 30 -1.70 3.81 9.00
CA LEU A 30 -1.85 2.60 9.79
C LEU A 30 -1.45 2.86 11.26
N PRO A 31 -2.08 2.20 12.24
CA PRO A 31 -1.85 2.45 13.67
C PRO A 31 -0.40 2.27 14.13
N ALA A 32 0.45 1.57 13.36
CA ALA A 32 1.88 1.39 13.65
C ALA A 32 2.81 2.42 12.95
N GLY A 33 2.28 3.28 12.07
CA GLY A 33 3.05 4.32 11.38
C GLY A 33 4.31 3.78 10.69
N ASN A 34 5.46 4.43 10.94
CA ASN A 34 6.76 4.11 10.32
C ASN A 34 7.44 2.85 10.90
N ARG A 35 6.79 2.15 11.84
CA ARG A 35 7.28 0.90 12.43
C ARG A 35 6.52 -0.32 11.93
N THR A 36 5.72 -0.17 10.88
CA THR A 36 5.07 -1.30 10.23
C THR A 36 6.13 -2.00 9.39
N PRO A 37 6.68 -3.16 9.83
CA PRO A 37 7.61 -3.92 8.98
C PRO A 37 6.87 -4.38 7.71
N ASP A 38 7.61 -4.61 6.63
CA ASP A 38 7.05 -5.02 5.33
C ASP A 38 6.16 -6.27 5.44
N ASP A 39 6.47 -7.17 6.38
CA ASP A 39 5.68 -8.37 6.70
C ASP A 39 4.28 -8.01 7.23
N ALA A 40 4.19 -7.00 8.10
CA ALA A 40 2.92 -6.54 8.64
C ALA A 40 2.11 -5.80 7.59
N LEU A 41 2.78 -5.08 6.68
CA LEU A 41 2.12 -4.44 5.55
C LEU A 41 1.47 -5.46 4.62
N THR A 42 2.23 -6.50 4.30
CA THR A 42 1.77 -7.62 3.46
C THR A 42 0.62 -8.35 4.13
N ALA A 43 0.69 -8.59 5.44
CA ALA A 43 -0.41 -9.20 6.20
C ALA A 43 -1.69 -8.36 6.12
N VAL A 44 -1.61 -7.03 6.31
CA VAL A 44 -2.78 -6.12 6.17
C VAL A 44 -3.31 -6.15 4.75
N ALA A 45 -2.44 -6.08 3.74
CA ALA A 45 -2.84 -6.10 2.34
C ALA A 45 -3.56 -7.42 1.97
N VAL A 46 -3.06 -8.56 2.44
CA VAL A 46 -3.68 -9.87 2.21
C VAL A 46 -5.00 -9.99 2.98
N GLN A 47 -5.02 -9.68 4.28
CA GLN A 47 -6.20 -9.78 5.13
C GLN A 47 -7.35 -8.89 4.63
N GLU A 48 -7.03 -7.67 4.21
CA GLU A 48 -8.04 -6.70 3.75
C GLU A 48 -8.25 -6.72 2.23
N THR A 49 -7.53 -7.59 1.51
CA THR A 49 -7.56 -7.71 0.05
C THR A 49 -7.29 -6.35 -0.63
N ARG A 50 -6.25 -5.66 -0.15
CA ARG A 50 -5.78 -4.38 -0.70
C ARG A 50 -4.72 -4.61 -1.77
N ILE A 51 -4.75 -3.78 -2.79
CA ILE A 51 -3.68 -3.69 -3.79
C ILE A 51 -2.62 -2.74 -3.25
N VAL A 52 -1.36 -3.20 -3.24
CA VAL A 52 -0.23 -2.37 -2.82
C VAL A 52 0.25 -1.55 -4.01
N VAL A 53 0.34 -0.24 -3.83
CA VAL A 53 0.91 0.71 -4.78
C VAL A 53 2.28 1.12 -4.25
N THR A 54 3.33 0.73 -4.96
CA THR A 54 4.73 0.99 -4.59
C THR A 54 5.52 1.41 -5.82
N LYS A 55 6.61 2.15 -5.58
CA LYS A 55 7.57 2.57 -6.62
C LYS A 55 8.85 1.72 -6.60
N ASP A 56 9.07 0.94 -5.55
CA ASP A 56 10.22 0.05 -5.49
C ASP A 56 10.02 -1.12 -6.44
N ALA A 57 10.84 -1.15 -7.48
CA ALA A 57 10.89 -2.28 -8.42
C ALA A 57 11.32 -3.59 -7.72
N ASP A 58 12.03 -3.49 -6.59
CA ASP A 58 12.49 -4.62 -5.79
C ASP A 58 11.41 -5.17 -4.85
N PHE A 59 10.24 -4.52 -4.74
CA PHE A 59 9.12 -5.00 -3.91
C PHE A 59 8.43 -6.26 -4.47
N VAL A 60 8.77 -6.63 -5.71
CA VAL A 60 8.29 -7.85 -6.38
C VAL A 60 8.75 -9.12 -5.65
N GLU A 61 9.84 -9.05 -4.87
CA GLU A 61 10.43 -10.23 -4.23
C GLU A 61 9.68 -10.69 -2.96
N LEU A 62 8.88 -9.81 -2.32
CA LEU A 62 8.13 -10.12 -1.08
C LEU A 62 6.67 -10.56 -1.30
N SER A 63 6.09 -10.35 -2.48
CA SER A 63 4.65 -10.52 -2.70
C SER A 63 4.31 -11.58 -3.75
N ARG A 64 4.30 -12.87 -3.35
CA ARG A 64 3.66 -13.93 -4.15
C ARG A 64 2.12 -13.93 -4.02
N THR A 65 1.53 -12.98 -3.30
CA THR A 65 0.07 -12.98 -2.99
C THR A 65 -0.59 -11.60 -3.09
N ALA A 66 0.15 -10.50 -3.28
CA ALA A 66 -0.43 -9.17 -3.50
C ALA A 66 -0.29 -8.78 -4.98
N ILE A 67 -1.37 -8.25 -5.57
CA ILE A 67 -1.30 -7.68 -6.92
C ILE A 67 -0.54 -6.34 -6.80
N THR A 68 0.63 -6.26 -7.41
CA THR A 68 1.51 -5.08 -7.38
C THR A 68 1.30 -4.24 -8.63
N ILE A 69 0.85 -3.00 -8.47
CA ILE A 69 0.77 -2.03 -9.57
C ILE A 69 1.99 -1.12 -9.51
N HIS A 70 2.80 -1.13 -10.58
CA HIS A 70 4.00 -0.31 -10.72
C HIS A 70 3.58 1.04 -11.33
N VAL A 71 3.98 2.14 -10.68
CA VAL A 71 3.68 3.52 -11.12
C VAL A 71 4.96 4.34 -11.21
#